data_AF-A0A670Z2G1-F1
#
_entry.id   AF-A0A670Z2G1-F1
#
_cell.length_a   1.000
_cell.length_b   1.000
_cell.length_c   1.000
_cell.angle_alpha   90.00
_cell.angle_beta   90.00
_cell.angle_gamma   90.00
#
_symmetry.space_group_name_H-M   'P 1'
#
loop_
_entity.id
_entity.type
_entity.pdbx_description
1 polymer ?
#
loop_
_entity_poly.entity_id
_entity_poly.type
_entity_poly.pdbx_seq_one_letter_code
_entity_poly.pdbx_strand_id
1 'polypeptide(L)'
;PFLNLTLAFSSPARLRALSSGGSVASPPSSPAMPKYKLAEYRYGREEMLALYVKDNKLPDEIQDREFSAILEEEPLQPLALVPLTEEEQVSVRQRGSSARALPLPPTSPPRRKEVTAALFPSPAPL
;
A
#
# COMPACT_ATOMS: atom_id res chain seq x y z
N PRO A 1 -6.49 33.93 27.54
CA PRO A 1 -5.64 32.73 27.79
C PRO A 1 -5.53 31.75 26.60
N PHE A 2 -6.48 31.70 25.65
CA PHE A 2 -6.45 30.76 24.52
C PHE A 2 -5.58 31.19 23.30
N LEU A 3 -5.37 32.48 23.07
CA LEU A 3 -4.60 32.97 21.92
C LEU A 3 -3.07 32.75 22.06
N ASN A 4 -2.56 32.71 23.29
CA ASN A 4 -1.14 32.42 23.54
C ASN A 4 -0.75 30.97 23.24
N LEU A 5 -1.71 30.04 23.24
CA LEU A 5 -1.46 28.63 22.98
C LEU A 5 -1.35 28.34 21.48
N THR A 6 -2.16 29.01 20.65
CA THR A 6 -2.13 28.89 19.19
C THR A 6 -0.85 29.48 18.60
N LEU A 7 -0.39 30.63 19.10
CA LEU A 7 0.85 31.26 18.64
C LEU A 7 2.09 30.43 19.01
N ALA A 8 2.06 29.75 20.16
CA ALA A 8 3.14 28.88 20.62
C ALA A 8 3.27 27.60 19.77
N PHE A 9 2.22 27.17 19.05
CA PHE A 9 2.27 25.99 18.18
C PHE A 9 2.77 26.32 16.77
N SER A 10 2.57 27.55 16.28
CA SER A 10 2.91 27.96 14.92
C SER A 10 4.28 28.65 14.77
N SER A 11 5.11 28.67 15.82
CA SER A 11 6.44 29.29 15.73
C SER A 11 7.40 28.44 14.88
N PRO A 12 8.01 29.01 13.81
CA PRO A 12 8.96 28.29 12.96
C PRO A 12 10.17 27.72 13.72
N ALA A 13 10.54 28.33 14.85
CA ALA A 13 11.64 27.88 15.69
C ALA A 13 11.33 26.55 16.41
N ARG A 14 10.07 26.27 16.77
CA ARG A 14 9.66 24.98 17.38
C ARG A 14 9.60 23.86 16.35
N LEU A 15 9.10 24.12 15.13
CA LEU A 15 9.16 23.16 14.03
C LEU A 15 10.62 22.79 13.69
N ARG A 16 11.53 23.78 13.71
CA ARG A 16 12.96 23.55 13.52
C ARG A 16 13.59 22.74 14.66
N ALA A 17 13.18 22.96 15.91
CA ALA A 17 13.68 22.23 17.07
C ALA A 17 13.24 20.75 17.10
N LEU A 18 12.01 20.44 16.66
CA LEU A 18 11.58 19.05 16.43
C LEU A 18 12.33 18.40 15.25
N SER A 19 12.73 19.20 14.25
CA SER A 19 13.50 18.73 13.10
C SER A 19 15.01 18.58 13.35
N SER A 20 15.55 19.09 14.47
CA SER A 20 17.01 19.22 14.67
C SER A 20 17.59 18.31 15.76
N GLY A 21 16.85 17.29 16.21
CA GLY A 21 17.34 16.30 17.17
C GLY A 21 18.06 15.13 16.50
N GLY A 22 19.23 15.35 15.88
CA GLY A 22 20.02 14.27 15.30
C GLY A 22 21.19 14.69 14.42
N SER A 23 22.25 15.19 15.03
CA SER A 23 23.64 15.21 14.52
C SER A 23 23.97 16.12 13.33
N VAL A 24 24.75 17.14 13.62
CA VAL A 24 25.75 17.75 12.73
C VAL A 24 26.86 16.73 12.42
N ALA A 25 26.53 15.74 11.59
CA ALA A 25 27.50 15.17 10.69
C ALA A 25 27.05 15.67 9.31
N SER A 26 27.86 16.51 8.68
CA SER A 26 27.79 16.71 7.24
C SER A 26 27.53 15.34 6.59
N PRO A 27 26.54 15.19 5.70
CA PRO A 27 26.40 13.92 5.00
C PRO A 27 27.78 13.63 4.40
N PRO A 28 28.36 12.43 4.58
CA PRO A 28 29.57 12.07 3.84
C PRO A 28 29.26 12.43 2.39
N SER A 29 30.19 13.13 1.71
CA SER A 29 30.03 13.48 0.30
C SER A 29 29.63 12.21 -0.42
N SER A 30 28.32 12.06 -0.71
CA SER A 30 27.81 10.84 -1.30
C SER A 30 28.64 10.60 -2.54
N PRO A 31 29.23 9.40 -2.73
CA PRO A 31 29.94 9.10 -3.96
C PRO A 31 28.99 9.51 -5.09
N ALA A 32 29.43 10.45 -5.93
CA ALA A 32 28.61 11.08 -6.94
C ALA A 32 27.82 9.98 -7.64
N MET A 33 26.53 9.89 -7.33
CA MET A 33 25.73 8.79 -7.84
C MET A 33 25.88 8.86 -9.35
N PRO A 34 26.20 7.74 -10.03
CA PRO A 34 26.22 7.73 -11.47
C PRO A 34 24.92 8.38 -11.92
N LYS A 35 24.99 9.38 -12.78
CA LYS A 35 23.81 10.01 -13.40
C LYS A 35 23.20 8.93 -14.30
N TYR A 36 22.55 7.94 -13.70
CA TYR A 36 21.87 6.87 -14.42
C TYR A 36 20.82 7.57 -15.27
N LYS A 37 20.86 7.30 -16.57
CA LYS A 37 19.96 7.95 -17.51
C LYS A 37 18.54 7.58 -17.11
N LEU A 38 17.85 8.59 -16.63
CA LEU A 38 16.41 8.53 -16.47
C LEU A 38 15.85 8.27 -17.89
N ALA A 39 15.03 7.22 -18.10
CA ALA A 39 14.04 7.13 -19.18
C ALA A 39 13.45 8.50 -19.53
N GLU A 40 13.43 8.80 -20.82
CA GLU A 40 13.19 10.16 -21.34
C GLU A 40 11.75 10.63 -21.13
N TYR A 41 10.81 9.68 -21.04
CA TYR A 41 9.41 9.94 -20.75
C TYR A 41 9.02 9.34 -19.40
N ARG A 42 9.02 10.17 -18.37
CA ARG A 42 8.46 9.84 -17.04
C ARG A 42 7.44 10.88 -16.67
N TYR A 43 6.26 10.40 -16.30
CA TYR A 43 5.18 11.21 -15.80
C TYR A 43 4.81 10.68 -14.41
N GLY A 44 4.93 11.54 -13.40
CA GLY A 44 4.43 11.29 -12.05
C GLY A 44 2.89 11.30 -12.01
N ARG A 45 2.32 10.95 -10.85
CA ARG A 45 0.87 10.92 -10.65
C ARG A 45 0.20 12.23 -11.05
N GLU A 46 0.67 13.35 -10.50
CA GLU A 46 0.07 14.67 -10.76
C GLU A 46 0.25 15.11 -12.22
N GLU A 47 1.40 14.79 -12.82
CA GLU A 47 1.66 15.08 -14.24
C GLU A 47 0.71 14.29 -15.14
N MET A 48 0.45 13.02 -14.82
CA MET A 48 -0.51 12.22 -15.58
C MET A 48 -1.95 12.72 -15.46
N LEU A 49 -2.35 13.15 -14.25
CA LEU A 49 -3.69 13.69 -14.02
C LEU A 49 -3.86 15.06 -14.69
N ALA A 50 -2.81 15.87 -14.77
CA ALA A 50 -2.84 17.15 -15.46
C ALA A 50 -3.02 17.02 -16.98
N LEU A 51 -2.62 15.88 -17.57
CA LEU A 51 -2.81 15.57 -18.99
C LEU A 51 -4.22 15.04 -19.33
N TYR A 52 -5.09 14.81 -18.33
CA TYR A 52 -6.43 14.30 -18.56
C TYR A 52 -7.33 15.36 -19.24
N VAL A 53 -8.00 14.94 -20.31
CA VAL A 53 -8.98 15.74 -21.05
C VAL A 53 -10.34 15.05 -20.95
N LYS A 54 -11.33 15.77 -20.39
CA LYS A 54 -12.67 15.25 -20.09
C LYS A 54 -13.47 14.91 -21.35
N ASP A 55 -13.35 15.73 -22.39
CA ASP A 55 -14.11 15.59 -23.63
C ASP A 55 -13.31 14.82 -24.70
N ASN A 56 -12.77 13.66 -24.33
CA ASN A 56 -12.07 12.79 -25.27
C ASN A 56 -13.07 11.98 -26.09
N LYS A 57 -12.90 11.98 -27.40
CA LYS A 57 -13.66 11.10 -28.29
C LYS A 57 -13.30 9.65 -27.99
N LEU A 58 -14.30 8.77 -27.93
CA LEU A 58 -14.07 7.34 -27.78
C LEU A 58 -13.27 6.83 -28.99
N PRO A 59 -12.11 6.18 -28.79
CA PRO A 59 -11.39 5.52 -29.87
C PRO A 59 -12.31 4.53 -30.62
N ASP A 60 -12.18 4.44 -31.94
CA ASP A 60 -13.03 3.55 -32.75
C ASP A 60 -12.86 2.08 -32.34
N GLU A 61 -11.66 1.71 -31.89
CA GLU A 61 -11.28 0.36 -31.43
C GLU A 61 -12.11 -0.12 -30.22
N ILE A 62 -12.55 0.79 -29.35
CA ILE A 62 -13.36 0.41 -28.17
C ILE A 62 -14.85 0.38 -28.48
N GLN A 63 -15.29 0.93 -29.62
CA GLN A 63 -16.70 0.91 -30.04
C GLN A 63 -17.14 -0.46 -30.58
N ASP A 64 -16.21 -1.40 -30.72
CA ASP A 64 -16.49 -2.75 -31.14
C ASP A 64 -17.44 -3.47 -30.17
N ARG A 65 -18.31 -4.31 -30.74
CA ARG A 65 -19.33 -5.06 -29.99
C ARG A 65 -18.74 -5.96 -28.90
N GLU A 66 -17.48 -6.34 -29.03
CA GLU A 66 -16.75 -7.15 -28.06
C GLU A 66 -16.54 -6.42 -26.73
N PHE A 67 -16.44 -5.09 -26.77
CA PHE A 67 -16.22 -4.25 -25.60
C PHE A 67 -17.49 -3.60 -25.06
N SER A 68 -18.66 -3.87 -25.66
CA SER A 68 -19.93 -3.25 -25.24
C SER A 68 -20.29 -3.51 -23.77
N ALA A 69 -19.79 -4.61 -23.18
CA ALA A 69 -20.02 -4.94 -21.77
C ALA A 69 -19.18 -4.12 -20.79
N ILE A 70 -18.08 -3.53 -21.26
CA ILE A 70 -17.16 -2.71 -20.46
C ILE A 70 -17.10 -1.26 -20.93
N LEU A 71 -17.76 -0.95 -22.05
CA LEU A 71 -17.83 0.40 -22.61
C LEU A 71 -18.71 1.26 -21.72
N GLU A 72 -18.14 2.39 -21.32
CA GLU A 72 -18.86 3.45 -20.64
C GLU A 72 -19.07 4.60 -21.62
N GLU A 73 -20.34 4.93 -21.87
CA GLU A 73 -20.72 5.94 -22.86
C GLU A 73 -20.32 7.35 -22.43
N GLU A 74 -20.32 7.61 -21.11
CA GLU A 74 -19.86 8.87 -20.53
C GLU A 74 -18.41 8.73 -20.02
N PRO A 75 -17.48 9.61 -20.43
CA PRO A 75 -16.10 9.56 -19.95
C PRO A 75 -16.05 9.90 -18.45
N LEU A 76 -15.70 8.91 -17.61
CA LEU A 76 -15.48 9.13 -16.19
C LEU A 76 -14.17 9.88 -15.92
N GLN A 77 -14.20 10.72 -14.89
CA GLN A 77 -13.00 11.34 -14.36
C GLN A 77 -12.13 10.32 -13.60
N PRO A 78 -10.80 10.49 -13.56
CA PRO A 78 -9.92 9.63 -12.78
C PRO A 78 -10.35 9.59 -11.31
N LEU A 79 -10.47 8.38 -10.73
CA LEU A 79 -10.83 8.18 -9.31
C LEU A 79 -9.90 8.91 -8.34
N ALA A 80 -8.67 9.20 -8.78
CA ALA A 80 -7.70 10.02 -8.07
C ALA A 80 -8.18 11.44 -7.73
N LEU A 81 -9.14 11.98 -8.50
CA LEU A 81 -9.78 13.28 -8.31
C LEU A 81 -11.05 13.18 -7.47
N VAL A 82 -11.57 11.96 -7.27
CA VAL A 82 -12.77 11.70 -6.48
C VAL A 82 -12.35 11.43 -5.04
N PRO A 83 -12.85 12.19 -4.05
CA PRO A 83 -12.60 11.88 -2.66
C PRO A 83 -13.24 10.54 -2.31
N LEU A 84 -12.51 9.70 -1.57
CA LEU A 84 -13.01 8.41 -1.12
C LEU A 84 -14.20 8.57 -0.18
N THR A 85 -15.24 7.76 -0.38
CA THR A 85 -16.37 7.67 0.55
C THR A 85 -15.96 6.99 1.86
N GLU A 86 -16.75 7.13 2.92
CA GLU A 86 -16.40 6.60 4.24
C GLU A 86 -16.25 5.07 4.22
N GLU A 87 -17.12 4.37 3.49
CA GLU A 87 -17.07 2.92 3.31
C GLU A 87 -15.83 2.45 2.53
N GLU A 88 -15.38 3.21 1.54
CA GLU A 88 -14.15 2.93 0.82
C GLU A 88 -12.91 3.22 1.67
N GLN A 89 -12.93 4.28 2.49
CA GLN A 89 -11.84 4.59 3.40
C GLN A 89 -11.63 3.47 4.43
N VAL A 90 -12.71 2.93 5.00
CA VAL A 90 -12.63 1.78 5.92
C VAL A 90 -12.13 0.54 5.18
N SER A 91 -12.64 0.30 3.97
CA SER A 91 -12.24 -0.84 3.13
C SER A 91 -10.76 -0.80 2.73
N VAL A 92 -10.22 0.36 2.36
CA VAL A 92 -8.82 0.54 1.97
C VAL A 92 -7.90 0.45 3.19
N ARG A 93 -8.31 1.02 4.33
CA ARG A 93 -7.54 0.93 5.59
C ARG A 93 -7.48 -0.49 6.15
N GLN A 94 -8.54 -1.29 5.98
CA GLN A 94 -8.62 -2.66 6.49
C GLN A 94 -8.14 -3.72 5.50
N ARG A 95 -8.02 -3.42 4.20
CA ARG A 95 -7.50 -4.38 3.21
C ARG A 95 -5.98 -4.50 3.29
N GLY A 96 -5.52 -5.55 3.97
CA GLY A 96 -4.23 -6.18 3.72
C GLY A 96 -4.45 -7.57 3.12
N SER A 97 -4.16 -7.73 1.82
CA SER A 97 -4.31 -8.97 1.03
C SER A 97 -5.74 -9.55 0.91
N SER A 98 -6.04 -10.22 -0.20
CA SER A 98 -7.33 -10.89 -0.38
C SER A 98 -7.41 -12.14 0.51
N ALA A 99 -8.60 -12.51 1.00
CA ALA A 99 -8.77 -13.69 1.86
C ALA A 99 -8.25 -15.00 1.23
N ARG A 100 -8.22 -15.07 -0.11
CA ARG A 100 -7.68 -16.19 -0.89
C ARG A 100 -6.15 -16.28 -0.88
N ALA A 101 -5.47 -15.18 -0.57
CA ALA A 101 -4.01 -15.14 -0.42
C ALA A 101 -3.55 -15.55 0.99
N LEU A 102 -4.46 -15.70 1.94
CA LEU A 102 -4.14 -16.24 3.26
C LEU A 102 -3.95 -17.76 3.15
N PRO A 103 -2.92 -18.33 3.78
CA PRO A 103 -2.72 -19.78 3.81
C PRO A 103 -3.98 -20.46 4.36
N LEU A 104 -4.58 -21.35 3.57
CA LEU A 104 -5.70 -22.16 4.03
C LEU A 104 -5.25 -22.98 5.25
N PRO A 105 -6.09 -23.11 6.29
CA PRO A 105 -5.79 -24.02 7.39
C PRO A 105 -5.59 -25.44 6.82
N PRO A 106 -4.60 -26.22 7.31
CA PRO A 106 -4.38 -27.56 6.82
C PRO A 106 -5.66 -28.39 7.00
N THR A 107 -6.24 -28.85 5.90
CA THR A 107 -7.48 -29.63 5.87
C THR A 107 -7.26 -31.11 6.21
N SER A 108 -6.06 -31.49 6.65
CA SER A 108 -5.77 -32.85 7.08
C SER A 108 -5.98 -32.99 8.59
N PRO A 109 -6.87 -33.91 9.06
CA PRO A 109 -6.91 -34.25 10.47
C PRO A 109 -5.55 -34.84 10.89
N PRO A 110 -5.07 -34.53 12.11
CA PRO A 110 -3.80 -35.08 12.58
C PRO A 110 -3.91 -36.60 12.57
N ARG A 111 -3.05 -37.27 11.80
CA ARG A 111 -2.93 -38.73 11.83
C ARG A 111 -2.68 -39.12 13.28
N ARG A 112 -3.62 -39.90 13.85
CA ARG A 112 -3.49 -40.51 15.18
C ARG A 112 -2.09 -41.13 15.25
N LYS A 113 -1.27 -40.67 16.19
CA LYS A 113 0.00 -41.34 16.51
C LYS A 113 -0.37 -42.77 16.90
N GLU A 114 0.03 -43.74 16.09
CA GLU A 114 -0.08 -45.15 16.45
C GLU A 114 0.64 -45.32 17.79
N VAL A 115 -0.12 -45.75 18.79
CA VAL A 115 0.43 -46.17 20.08
C VAL A 115 1.04 -47.55 19.84
N THR A 116 2.25 -47.59 19.29
CA THR A 116 3.10 -48.77 19.38
C THR A 116 3.65 -48.79 20.79
N ALA A 117 2.86 -49.33 21.72
CA ALA A 117 3.30 -49.65 23.06
C ALA A 117 4.43 -50.68 22.94
N ALA A 118 5.67 -50.20 23.01
CA ALA A 118 6.85 -51.04 23.10
C ALA A 118 6.77 -51.83 24.41
N LEU A 119 6.58 -53.13 24.23
CA LEU A 119 6.91 -54.22 25.14
C LEU A 119 8.20 -53.92 25.92
N PHE A 120 8.10 -53.58 27.20
CA PHE A 120 9.23 -53.64 28.15
C PHE A 120 8.93 -54.70 29.21
N PRO A 121 9.85 -55.65 29.47
CA PRO A 121 9.64 -56.70 30.44
C PRO A 121 9.87 -56.18 31.87
N SER A 122 9.07 -56.74 32.79
CA SER A 122 9.08 -56.55 34.24
C SER A 122 10.45 -56.77 34.90
N PRO A 123 10.84 -55.97 35.91
CA PRO A 123 11.80 -56.40 36.92
C PRO A 123 11.08 -56.90 38.19
N ALA A 124 11.44 -58.11 38.62
CA ALA A 124 10.97 -58.74 39.86
C ALA A 124 11.46 -57.99 41.12
N PRO A 125 10.72 -58.04 42.25
CA PRO A 125 11.20 -57.48 43.51
C PRO A 125 12.14 -58.45 44.24
N LEU A 126 12.96 -57.85 45.11
CA LEU A 126 14.09 -58.36 45.89
C LEU A 126 13.83 -59.66 46.67
#